data_AF-A0A1I7KBU0-F1
#
_entry.id   AF-A0A1I7KBU0-F1
#
_cell.length_a   1.000
_cell.length_b   1.000
_cell.length_c   1.000
_cell.angle_alpha   90.00
_cell.angle_beta   90.00
_cell.angle_gamma   90.00
#
_symmetry.space_group_name_H-M   'P 1'
#
loop_
_entity.id
_entity.type
_entity.pdbx_description
1 polymer ?
#
loop_
_entity_poly.entity_id
_entity_poly.type
_entity_poly.pdbx_seq_one_letter_code
_entity_poly.pdbx_strand_id
1 'polypeptide(L)'
;MPKQPLSVRLPEDLIARLEQSAEVYEGRNDAIERALYRYFRLVDDARRSLRERFSASEICAVMDACNGMMLDRPHLIWAEVADAIRFNHLDSKWEIDGQVLVNKIRELSDVDLYGLEEAIRRFWAHAEEPTEEALRIAFE
;
A
#
# COMPACT_ATOMS: atom_id res chain seq x y z
N MET A 1 17.86 -20.48 3.12
CA MET A 1 18.65 -19.24 2.97
C MET A 1 19.33 -18.94 4.29
N PRO A 2 20.58 -18.43 4.31
CA PRO A 2 21.24 -18.02 5.55
C PRO A 2 20.41 -16.94 6.26
N LYS A 3 20.23 -17.06 7.58
CA LYS A 3 19.49 -16.10 8.41
C LYS A 3 20.47 -15.18 9.14
N GLN A 4 20.14 -13.90 9.24
CA GLN A 4 20.90 -12.91 10.02
C GLN A 4 20.04 -12.42 11.20
N PRO A 5 20.64 -12.17 12.38
CA PRO A 5 19.89 -11.66 13.53
C PRO A 5 19.44 -10.22 13.28
N LEU A 6 18.18 -9.91 13.62
CA LEU A 6 17.61 -8.56 13.61
C LEU A 6 17.05 -8.26 15.00
N SER A 7 17.40 -7.08 15.55
CA SER A 7 16.87 -6.61 16.84
C SER A 7 15.94 -5.42 16.61
N VAL A 8 14.72 -5.50 17.15
CA VAL A 8 13.70 -4.45 17.02
C VAL A 8 13.03 -4.20 18.37
N ARG A 9 12.55 -2.98 18.58
CA ARG A 9 11.66 -2.64 19.71
C ARG A 9 10.24 -2.64 19.21
N LEU A 10 9.36 -3.33 19.92
CA LEU A 10 7.95 -3.50 19.55
C LEU A 10 7.05 -3.03 20.69
N PRO A 11 5.86 -2.50 20.39
CA PRO A 11 4.81 -2.25 21.37
C PRO A 11 4.45 -3.51 22.18
N GLU A 12 4.08 -3.34 23.45
CA GLU A 12 3.78 -4.46 24.37
C GLU A 12 2.62 -5.33 23.86
N ASP A 13 1.61 -4.72 23.27
CA ASP A 13 0.46 -5.40 22.68
C ASP A 13 0.84 -6.27 21.48
N LEU A 14 1.78 -5.79 20.66
CA LEU A 14 2.31 -6.58 19.55
C LEU A 14 3.16 -7.76 20.04
N ILE A 15 3.95 -7.55 21.09
CA ILE A 15 4.70 -8.64 21.74
C ILE A 15 3.72 -9.70 22.26
N ALA A 16 2.67 -9.30 22.99
CA ALA A 16 1.67 -10.23 23.50
C ALA A 16 1.00 -11.06 22.39
N ARG A 17 0.70 -10.44 21.24
CA ARG A 17 0.13 -11.14 20.08
C ARG A 17 1.13 -12.11 19.43
N LEU A 18 2.41 -11.78 19.40
CA LEU A 18 3.47 -12.68 18.93
C LEU A 18 3.66 -13.87 19.87
N GLU A 19 3.58 -13.68 21.19
CA GLU A 19 3.62 -14.78 22.16
C GLU A 19 2.46 -15.77 21.94
N GLN A 20 1.23 -15.27 21.76
CA GLN A 20 0.08 -16.13 21.45
C GLN A 20 0.29 -16.92 20.15
N SER A 21 0.89 -16.29 19.13
CA SER A 21 1.20 -16.96 17.88
C SER A 21 2.31 -18.02 18.06
N ALA A 22 3.27 -17.76 18.93
CA ALA A 22 4.38 -18.67 19.23
C ALA A 22 3.92 -19.97 19.92
N GLU A 23 2.73 -20.02 20.52
CA GLU A 23 2.13 -21.26 21.04
C GLU A 23 1.71 -22.22 19.93
N VAL A 24 1.39 -21.69 18.74
CA VAL A 24 0.96 -22.47 17.56
C VAL A 24 2.15 -22.86 16.67
N TYR A 25 3.21 -22.07 16.68
CA TYR A 25 4.40 -22.22 15.85
C TYR A 25 5.59 -22.77 16.65
N GLU A 26 6.75 -22.97 16.00
CA GLU A 26 7.97 -23.46 16.63
C GLU A 26 8.71 -22.34 17.42
N GLY A 27 7.96 -21.61 18.25
CA GLY A 27 8.45 -20.49 19.05
C GLY A 27 8.42 -19.12 18.35
N ARG A 28 8.95 -18.10 19.04
CA ARG A 28 8.84 -16.68 18.64
C ARG A 28 9.43 -16.39 17.26
N ASN A 29 10.60 -16.96 16.96
CA ASN A 29 11.29 -16.70 15.69
C ASN A 29 10.47 -17.20 14.50
N ASP A 30 9.91 -18.42 14.58
CA ASP A 30 9.06 -18.97 13.51
C ASP A 30 7.75 -18.17 13.38
N ALA A 31 7.15 -17.76 14.50
CA ALA A 31 5.96 -16.92 14.49
C ALA A 31 6.20 -15.56 13.79
N ILE A 32 7.29 -14.88 14.13
CA ILE A 32 7.68 -13.59 13.54
C ILE A 32 7.98 -13.78 12.05
N GLU A 33 8.82 -14.75 11.70
CA GLU A 33 9.20 -15.03 10.32
C GLU A 33 7.99 -15.30 9.44
N ARG A 34 7.07 -16.18 9.88
CA ARG A 34 5.85 -16.49 9.14
C ARG A 34 4.91 -15.29 9.03
N ALA A 35 4.76 -14.49 10.09
CA ALA A 35 3.92 -13.29 10.05
C ALA A 35 4.45 -12.28 9.03
N LEU A 36 5.76 -12.01 9.05
CA LEU A 36 6.42 -11.10 8.09
C LEU A 36 6.33 -11.64 6.67
N TYR A 37 6.64 -12.92 6.44
CA TYR A 37 6.52 -13.52 5.09
C TYR A 37 5.10 -13.44 4.55
N ARG A 38 4.08 -13.73 5.38
CA ARG A 38 2.68 -13.63 4.96
C ARG A 38 2.30 -12.18 4.66
N TYR A 39 2.69 -11.24 5.51
CA TYR A 39 2.43 -9.82 5.31
C TYR A 39 3.04 -9.33 3.99
N PHE A 40 4.34 -9.51 3.79
CA PHE A 40 5.02 -9.06 2.57
C PHE A 40 4.43 -9.71 1.33
N ARG A 41 4.16 -11.02 1.36
CA ARG A 41 3.52 -11.71 0.24
C ARG A 41 2.12 -11.15 -0.07
N LEU A 42 1.29 -10.92 0.95
CA LEU A 42 -0.06 -10.36 0.77
C LEU A 42 -0.01 -8.96 0.16
N VAL A 43 0.88 -8.10 0.64
CA VAL A 43 1.06 -6.75 0.12
C VAL A 43 1.61 -6.79 -1.31
N ASP A 44 2.59 -7.63 -1.61
CA ASP A 44 3.14 -7.78 -2.96
C ASP A 44 2.11 -8.32 -3.95
N ASP A 45 1.30 -9.31 -3.55
CA ASP A 45 0.21 -9.84 -4.35
C ASP A 45 -0.85 -8.75 -4.61
N ALA A 46 -1.20 -7.96 -3.60
CA ALA A 46 -2.12 -6.84 -3.72
C ALA A 46 -1.59 -5.77 -4.70
N ARG A 47 -0.34 -5.33 -4.55
CA ARG A 47 0.30 -4.37 -5.47
C ARG A 47 0.21 -4.86 -6.92
N ARG A 48 0.62 -6.10 -7.19
CA ARG A 48 0.54 -6.68 -8.54
C ARG A 48 -0.90 -6.72 -9.07
N SER A 49 -1.87 -7.13 -8.26
CA SER A 49 -3.28 -7.16 -8.67
C SER A 49 -3.83 -5.77 -8.97
N LEU A 50 -3.49 -4.77 -8.16
CA LEU A 50 -3.91 -3.38 -8.39
C LEU A 50 -3.42 -2.83 -9.72
N ARG A 51 -2.20 -3.19 -10.14
CA ARG A 51 -1.64 -2.77 -11.43
C ARG A 51 -2.50 -3.21 -12.62
N GLU A 52 -3.19 -4.33 -12.51
CA GLU A 52 -4.11 -4.85 -13.54
C GLU A 52 -5.52 -4.22 -13.44
N ARG A 53 -5.92 -3.72 -12.27
CA ARG A 53 -7.26 -3.16 -12.01
C ARG A 53 -7.41 -1.68 -12.38
N PHE A 54 -6.31 -0.95 -12.38
CA PHE A 54 -6.28 0.49 -12.67
C PHE A 54 -5.52 0.78 -13.96
N SER A 55 -5.99 1.76 -14.73
CA SER A 55 -5.22 2.30 -15.86
C SER A 55 -4.00 3.08 -15.36
N ALA A 56 -3.04 3.34 -16.25
CA ALA A 56 -1.89 4.17 -15.92
C ALA A 56 -2.31 5.58 -15.46
N SER A 57 -3.26 6.22 -16.15
CA SER A 57 -3.78 7.53 -15.77
C SER A 57 -4.50 7.52 -14.42
N GLU A 58 -5.27 6.47 -14.13
CA GLU A 58 -5.94 6.32 -12.83
C GLU A 58 -4.91 6.19 -11.70
N ILE A 59 -3.85 5.39 -11.89
CA ILE A 59 -2.78 5.24 -10.91
C ILE A 59 -2.07 6.59 -10.70
N CYS A 60 -1.72 7.28 -11.78
CA CYS A 60 -1.10 8.61 -11.68
C CYS A 60 -1.98 9.60 -10.90
N ALA A 61 -3.30 9.59 -11.15
CA ALA A 61 -4.24 10.41 -10.40
C ALA A 61 -4.22 10.07 -8.90
N VAL A 62 -4.22 8.78 -8.53
CA VAL A 62 -4.11 8.37 -7.12
C VAL A 62 -2.79 8.85 -6.50
N MET A 63 -1.66 8.67 -7.18
CA MET A 63 -0.36 9.11 -6.67
C MET A 63 -0.32 10.61 -6.42
N ASP A 64 -0.84 11.39 -7.37
CA ASP A 64 -0.92 12.85 -7.32
C ASP A 64 -1.85 13.36 -6.21
N ALA A 65 -3.02 12.72 -6.03
CA ALA A 65 -3.94 13.02 -4.93
C ALA A 65 -3.31 12.78 -3.55
N CYS A 66 -2.49 11.73 -3.42
CA CYS A 66 -1.86 11.35 -2.17
C CYS A 66 -0.48 11.98 -1.95
N ASN A 67 -0.08 12.96 -2.77
CA ASN A 67 1.18 13.67 -2.57
C ASN A 67 1.16 14.46 -1.25
N GLY A 68 2.10 14.15 -0.34
CA GLY A 68 2.17 14.78 0.97
C GLY A 68 1.15 14.26 2.00
N MET A 69 0.37 13.23 1.67
CA MET A 69 -0.56 12.59 2.60
C MET A 69 0.20 11.81 3.68
N MET A 70 -0.25 11.91 4.94
CA MET A 70 0.11 10.94 5.97
C MET A 70 -0.71 9.67 5.76
N LEU A 71 -0.06 8.59 5.31
CA LEU A 71 -0.73 7.39 4.83
C LEU A 71 -1.20 6.43 5.95
N ASP A 72 -1.29 6.86 7.21
CA ASP A 72 -1.64 5.98 8.34
C ASP A 72 -3.11 5.50 8.36
N ARG A 73 -3.92 5.90 7.37
CA ARG A 73 -5.35 5.58 7.22
C ARG A 73 -5.69 5.22 5.78
N PRO A 74 -5.31 4.02 5.29
CA PRO A 74 -5.49 3.67 3.88
C PRO A 74 -6.96 3.62 3.44
N HIS A 75 -7.90 3.38 4.36
CA HIS A 75 -9.34 3.46 4.10
C HIS A 75 -9.85 4.86 3.71
N LEU A 76 -9.03 5.92 3.85
CA LEU A 76 -9.36 7.29 3.45
C LEU A 76 -8.79 7.67 2.08
N ILE A 77 -8.03 6.80 1.41
CA ILE A 77 -7.44 7.11 0.08
C ILE A 77 -8.53 7.55 -0.92
N TRP A 78 -9.71 6.93 -0.90
CA TRP A 78 -10.81 7.33 -1.79
C TRP A 78 -11.27 8.77 -1.53
N ALA A 79 -11.22 9.22 -0.28
CA ALA A 79 -11.67 10.56 0.12
C ALA A 79 -10.69 11.61 -0.37
N GLU A 80 -9.38 11.36 -0.24
CA GLU A 80 -8.33 12.23 -0.79
C GLU A 80 -8.45 12.36 -2.31
N VAL A 81 -8.68 11.25 -3.02
CA VAL A 81 -8.90 11.28 -4.47
C VAL A 81 -10.17 12.04 -4.82
N ALA A 82 -11.26 11.84 -4.09
CA ALA A 82 -12.52 12.56 -4.29
C ALA A 82 -12.36 14.07 -4.07
N ASP A 83 -11.63 14.49 -3.03
CA ASP A 83 -11.34 15.90 -2.75
C ASP A 83 -10.42 16.50 -3.82
N ALA A 84 -9.38 15.79 -4.26
CA ALA A 84 -8.50 16.24 -5.33
C ALA A 84 -9.24 16.39 -6.66
N ILE A 85 -10.19 15.51 -6.99
CA ILE A 85 -11.08 15.67 -8.14
C ILE A 85 -11.94 16.92 -7.97
N ARG A 86 -12.61 17.06 -6.82
CA ARG A 86 -13.56 18.15 -6.58
C ARG A 86 -12.92 19.54 -6.58
N PHE A 87 -11.75 19.67 -5.95
CA PHE A 87 -11.13 20.97 -5.70
C PHE A 87 -10.00 21.30 -6.67
N ASN A 88 -9.33 20.28 -7.24
CA ASN A 88 -8.17 20.48 -8.12
C ASN A 88 -8.39 20.00 -9.57
N HIS A 89 -9.60 19.52 -9.91
CA HIS A 89 -9.94 19.01 -11.25
C HIS A 89 -8.98 17.91 -11.72
N LEU A 90 -8.61 17.02 -10.79
CA LEU A 90 -7.65 15.94 -11.01
C LEU A 90 -8.09 14.98 -12.14
N ASP A 91 -9.40 14.75 -12.24
CA ASP A 91 -10.02 13.98 -13.31
C ASP A 91 -9.73 14.55 -14.71
N SER A 92 -9.79 15.88 -14.82
CA SER A 92 -9.47 16.60 -16.06
C SER A 92 -7.97 16.55 -16.37
N LYS A 93 -7.10 16.66 -15.36
CA LYS A 93 -5.64 16.61 -15.52
C LYS A 93 -5.17 15.26 -16.10
N TRP A 94 -5.77 14.17 -15.64
CA TRP A 94 -5.39 12.81 -16.02
C TRP A 94 -6.30 12.17 -17.06
N GLU A 95 -7.31 12.90 -17.54
CA GLU A 95 -8.27 12.45 -18.55
C GLU A 95 -9.01 11.15 -18.15
N ILE A 96 -9.50 11.11 -16.91
CA ILE A 96 -10.20 9.95 -16.33
C ILE A 96 -11.64 10.26 -15.91
N ASP A 97 -12.45 9.22 -15.74
CA ASP A 97 -13.72 9.34 -15.03
C ASP A 97 -13.45 9.29 -13.51
N GLY A 98 -13.48 10.46 -12.89
CA GLY A 98 -13.20 10.60 -11.46
C GLY A 98 -14.15 9.82 -10.55
N GLN A 99 -15.44 9.74 -10.90
CA GLN A 99 -16.43 9.04 -10.08
C GLN A 99 -16.23 7.52 -10.14
N VAL A 100 -15.89 7.00 -11.32
CA VAL A 100 -15.53 5.59 -11.49
C VAL A 100 -14.27 5.26 -10.69
N LEU A 101 -13.24 6.10 -10.73
CA LEU A 101 -12.02 5.89 -9.95
C LEU A 101 -12.31 5.85 -8.44
N VAL A 102 -13.06 6.83 -7.91
CA VAL A 102 -13.42 6.86 -6.49
C VAL A 102 -14.18 5.61 -6.08
N ASN A 103 -15.12 5.13 -6.91
CA ASN A 103 -15.88 3.91 -6.62
C ASN A 103 -14.97 2.67 -6.61
N LYS A 104 -14.05 2.53 -7.57
CA LYS A 104 -13.06 1.45 -7.59
C LYS A 104 -12.25 1.39 -6.28
N ILE A 105 -11.82 2.55 -5.78
CA ILE A 105 -11.02 2.63 -4.53
C ILE A 105 -11.88 2.25 -3.31
N ARG A 106 -13.14 2.68 -3.26
CA ARG A 106 -14.09 2.33 -2.18
C ARG A 106 -14.42 0.83 -2.12
N GLU A 107 -14.31 0.14 -3.24
CA GLU A 107 -14.56 -1.30 -3.36
C GLU A 107 -13.30 -2.16 -3.08
N LEU A 108 -12.15 -1.54 -2.81
CA LEU A 108 -10.94 -2.26 -2.44
C LEU A 108 -11.12 -2.95 -1.08
N SER A 109 -10.60 -4.17 -0.98
CA SER A 109 -10.48 -4.86 0.31
C SER A 109 -9.42 -4.19 1.19
N ASP A 110 -9.42 -4.48 2.50
CA ASP A 110 -8.37 -3.96 3.39
C ASP A 110 -6.96 -4.33 2.90
N VAL A 111 -6.77 -5.55 2.39
CA VAL A 111 -5.49 -6.01 1.84
C VAL A 111 -5.10 -5.21 0.61
N ASP A 112 -6.05 -4.94 -0.28
CA ASP A 112 -5.82 -4.07 -1.45
C ASP A 112 -5.47 -2.65 -1.03
N LEU A 113 -6.14 -2.10 -0.01
CA LEU A 113 -5.86 -0.76 0.50
C LEU A 113 -4.45 -0.63 1.08
N TYR A 114 -3.98 -1.62 1.84
CA TYR A 114 -2.59 -1.68 2.31
C TYR A 114 -1.60 -1.87 1.16
N GLY A 115 -1.95 -2.65 0.14
CA GLY A 115 -1.18 -2.76 -1.09
C GLY A 115 -1.02 -1.41 -1.81
N LEU A 116 -2.12 -0.67 -1.94
CA LEU A 116 -2.13 0.65 -2.56
C LEU A 116 -1.33 1.66 -1.74
N GLU A 117 -1.48 1.65 -0.42
CA GLU A 117 -0.71 2.48 0.51
C GLU A 117 0.80 2.27 0.35
N GLU A 118 1.24 1.00 0.32
CA GLU A 118 2.65 0.66 0.10
C GLU A 118 3.13 1.11 -1.28
N ALA A 119 2.32 0.96 -2.33
CA ALA A 119 2.66 1.45 -3.67
C ALA A 119 2.84 2.98 -3.68
N ILE A 120 1.97 3.73 -3.01
CA ILE A 120 2.08 5.20 -2.89
C ILE A 120 3.37 5.58 -2.15
N ARG A 121 3.69 4.91 -1.03
CA ARG A 121 4.93 5.16 -0.28
C ARG A 121 6.16 4.92 -1.15
N ARG A 122 6.20 3.82 -1.89
CA ARG A 122 7.31 3.47 -2.78
C ARG A 122 7.46 4.45 -3.92
N PHE A 123 6.35 4.85 -4.55
CA PHE A 123 6.36 5.84 -5.62
C PHE A 123 7.03 7.14 -5.15
N TRP A 124 6.58 7.68 -4.01
CA TRP A 124 7.11 8.94 -3.49
C TRP A 124 8.50 8.82 -2.84
N ALA A 125 8.90 7.62 -2.42
CA ALA A 125 10.28 7.36 -2.01
C ALA A 125 11.28 7.39 -3.17
N HIS A 126 10.79 7.36 -4.41
CA HIS A 126 11.56 7.40 -5.67
C HIS A 126 11.09 8.54 -6.58
N ALA A 127 10.69 9.66 -6.01
CA ALA A 127 10.16 10.82 -6.75
C ALA A 127 11.20 11.49 -7.67
N GLU A 128 12.48 11.18 -7.48
CA GLU A 128 13.59 11.59 -8.35
C GLU A 128 13.64 10.83 -9.69
N GLU A 129 13.03 9.65 -9.74
CA GLU A 129 12.98 8.82 -10.96
C GLU A 129 11.93 9.35 -11.93
N PRO A 130 12.06 9.07 -13.25
CA PRO A 130 10.98 9.31 -14.20
C PRO A 130 9.68 8.60 -13.76
N THR A 131 8.53 9.23 -14.00
CA THR A 131 7.22 8.71 -13.53
C THR A 131 6.98 7.25 -13.88
N GLU A 132 7.33 6.82 -15.09
CA GLU A 132 7.17 5.42 -15.51
C GLU A 132 8.00 4.44 -14.66
N GLU A 133 9.22 4.83 -14.31
CA GLU A 133 10.12 4.01 -13.48
C GLU A 133 9.69 4.00 -12.01
N ALA A 134 9.29 5.16 -11.48
CA ALA A 134 8.70 5.23 -10.13
C ALA A 134 7.43 4.37 -10.01
N LEU A 135 6.57 4.37 -11.04
CA LEU A 135 5.40 3.48 -11.11
C LEU A 135 5.80 2.01 -11.19
N ARG A 136 6.85 1.68 -11.93
CA ARG A 136 7.37 0.32 -12.00
C ARG A 136 7.81 -0.16 -10.61
N ILE A 137 8.63 0.63 -9.90
CA ILE A 137 9.09 0.33 -8.54
C ILE A 137 7.92 0.21 -7.55
N ALA A 138 6.89 1.04 -7.71
CA ALA A 138 5.73 1.05 -6.84
C ALA A 138 4.93 -0.26 -6.90
N PHE A 139 4.85 -0.92 -8.06
CA PHE A 139 3.96 -2.07 -8.29
C PHE A 139 4.65 -3.40 -8.55
N GLU A 140 5.95 -3.39 -8.89
CA GLU A 140 6.80 -4.59 -9.02
C GLU A 140 7.56 -4.91 -7.72
#